data_AF-Q49KA1-F1
#
_entry.id   AF-Q49KA1-F1
#
_cell.length_a   1.000
_cell.length_b   1.000
_cell.length_c   1.000
_cell.angle_alpha   90.00
_cell.angle_beta   90.00
_cell.angle_gamma   90.00
#
_symmetry.space_group_name_H-M   'P 1'
#
loop_
_entity.id
_entity.type
_entity.pdbx_description
1 polymer ?
#
loop_
_entity_poly.entity_id
_entity_poly.type
_entity_poly.pdbx_seq_one_letter_code
_entity_poly.pdbx_strand_id
1 'polypeptide(L)'
;ADANLVAFWSILVTKVQNKEIRRLGKKTLDELTPEEYEQARQLMMNQKMLGMSLNAGGHLTHGYIHNVSSKMMQAHTYDVDPDTELLDYQKLAQQAKGVRPVILLAGYSAYPRLLNFAKLREIADSIGSTLMVDMAHFAGLVAGKQLKGEYDPVPYADLITSTTHKTLRGPRGGLILCKKEYEEVIRKGCPLVLGGPLPL
;
A
#
# COMPACT_ATOMS: atom_id res chain seq x y z
N ALA A 1 -14.96 4.36 1.85
CA ALA A 1 -14.62 2.95 1.69
C ALA A 1 -13.11 2.86 1.77
N ASP A 2 -12.61 2.56 2.95
CA ASP A 2 -11.26 2.94 3.38
C ASP A 2 -10.26 1.81 3.15
N ALA A 3 -10.32 1.20 1.95
CA ALA A 3 -9.52 0.05 1.58
C ALA A 3 -8.01 0.30 1.73
N ASN A 4 -7.52 1.48 1.32
CA ASN A 4 -6.11 1.85 1.49
C ASN A 4 -5.73 1.94 2.97
N LEU A 5 -6.61 2.47 3.83
CA LEU A 5 -6.32 2.62 5.25
C LEU A 5 -6.22 1.26 5.95
N VAL A 6 -7.15 0.34 5.64
CA VAL A 6 -7.08 -1.05 6.12
C VAL A 6 -5.83 -1.75 5.60
N ALA A 7 -5.43 -1.52 4.34
CA ALA A 7 -4.20 -2.08 3.78
C ALA A 7 -2.93 -1.51 4.45
N PHE A 8 -2.86 -0.21 4.72
CA PHE A 8 -1.73 0.38 5.43
C PHE A 8 -1.58 -0.23 6.82
N TRP A 9 -2.68 -0.33 7.57
CA TRP A 9 -2.68 -0.95 8.89
C TRP A 9 -2.34 -2.44 8.85
N SER A 10 -2.83 -3.19 7.86
CA SER A 10 -2.49 -4.61 7.75
C SER A 10 -0.99 -4.81 7.48
N ILE A 11 -0.37 -3.93 6.70
CA ILE A 11 1.07 -3.98 6.44
C ILE A 11 1.86 -3.61 7.70
N LEU A 12 1.49 -2.54 8.39
CA LEU A 12 2.16 -2.13 9.64
C LEU A 12 2.05 -3.21 10.72
N VAL A 13 0.87 -3.78 10.93
CA VAL A 13 0.68 -4.85 11.92
C VAL A 13 1.47 -6.10 11.53
N THR A 14 1.37 -6.57 10.28
CA THR A 14 2.05 -7.79 9.86
C THR A 14 3.58 -7.64 9.81
N LYS A 15 4.09 -6.55 9.25
CA LYS A 15 5.52 -6.38 8.96
C LYS A 15 6.29 -5.69 10.08
N VAL A 16 5.62 -4.98 10.99
CA VAL A 16 6.27 -4.21 12.06
C VAL A 16 5.84 -4.73 13.42
N GLN A 17 4.57 -4.56 13.79
CA GLN A 17 4.07 -4.90 15.14
C GLN A 17 4.27 -6.38 15.46
N ASN A 18 3.79 -7.28 14.61
CA ASN A 18 3.87 -8.72 14.86
C ASN A 18 5.31 -9.23 14.80
N LYS A 19 6.19 -8.58 14.04
CA LYS A 19 7.62 -8.89 14.07
C LYS A 19 8.24 -8.45 15.39
N GLU A 20 7.87 -7.28 15.89
CA GLU A 20 8.35 -6.75 17.16
C GLU A 20 7.89 -7.60 18.36
N ILE A 21 6.59 -7.96 18.40
CA ILE A 21 6.04 -8.89 19.41
C ILE A 21 6.85 -10.20 19.44
N ARG A 22 7.13 -10.78 18.27
CA ARG A 22 7.97 -11.99 18.18
C ARG A 22 9.41 -11.76 18.62
N ARG A 23 9.99 -10.59 18.31
CA ARG A 23 11.35 -10.21 18.74
C ARG A 23 11.45 -10.13 20.26
N LEU A 24 10.39 -9.69 20.93
CA LEU A 24 10.26 -9.64 22.40
C LEU A 24 9.94 -11.01 23.03
N GLY A 25 9.83 -12.08 22.22
CA GLY A 25 9.49 -13.42 22.71
C GLY A 25 8.03 -13.61 23.11
N LYS A 26 7.15 -12.69 22.68
CA LYS A 26 5.73 -12.65 23.01
C LYS A 26 4.89 -13.18 21.86
N LYS A 27 3.63 -13.54 22.12
CA LYS A 27 2.69 -14.05 21.09
C LYS A 27 1.63 -13.03 20.70
N THR A 28 1.13 -12.25 21.66
CA THR A 28 0.05 -11.28 21.45
C THR A 28 0.39 -9.92 22.05
N LEU A 29 -0.39 -8.90 21.70
CA LEU A 29 -0.28 -7.56 22.29
C LEU A 29 -0.56 -7.57 23.81
N ASP A 30 -1.40 -8.48 24.28
CA ASP A 30 -1.82 -8.56 25.69
C ASP A 30 -0.68 -9.00 26.62
N GLU A 31 0.38 -9.58 26.05
CA GLU A 31 1.57 -10.01 26.81
C GLU A 31 2.64 -8.91 26.93
N LEU A 32 2.44 -7.76 26.28
CA LEU A 32 3.37 -6.61 26.31
C LEU A 32 3.20 -5.80 27.60
N THR A 33 4.30 -5.32 28.16
CA THR A 33 4.25 -4.23 29.15
C THR A 33 3.80 -2.92 28.48
N PRO A 34 3.35 -1.91 29.25
CA PRO A 34 3.02 -0.60 28.70
C PRO A 34 4.17 0.02 27.89
N GLU A 35 5.41 -0.17 28.33
CA GLU A 35 6.61 0.34 27.65
C GLU A 35 6.87 -0.41 26.34
N GLU A 36 6.76 -1.75 26.34
CA GLU A 36 6.89 -2.57 25.14
C GLU A 36 5.81 -2.24 24.10
N TYR A 37 4.57 -2.01 24.57
CA TYR A 37 3.46 -1.60 23.72
C TYR A 37 3.73 -0.23 23.09
N GLU A 38 4.15 0.76 23.88
CA GLU A 38 4.46 2.10 23.37
C GLU A 38 5.63 2.05 22.38
N GLN A 39 6.66 1.23 22.64
CA GLN A 39 7.74 1.00 21.69
C GLN A 39 7.24 0.44 20.36
N ALA A 40 6.39 -0.59 20.38
CA ALA A 40 5.80 -1.17 19.18
C ALA A 40 4.94 -0.15 18.41
N ARG A 41 4.19 0.70 19.12
CA ARG A 41 3.40 1.79 18.53
C ARG A 41 4.27 2.83 17.83
N GLN A 42 5.34 3.27 18.48
CA GLN A 42 6.30 4.23 17.90
C GLN A 42 7.03 3.65 16.69
N LEU A 43 7.40 2.37 16.73
CA LEU A 43 7.99 1.64 15.59
C LEU A 43 7.10 1.70 14.35
N MET A 44 5.78 1.53 14.51
CA MET A 44 4.83 1.64 13.40
C MET A 44 4.73 3.07 12.83
N MET A 45 4.66 4.10 13.69
CA MET A 45 4.55 5.49 13.24
C MET A 45 5.81 6.00 12.53
N ASN A 46 6.97 5.47 12.88
CA ASN A 46 8.25 5.81 12.25
C ASN A 46 8.50 5.10 10.92
N GLN A 47 7.56 4.27 10.46
CA GLN A 47 7.68 3.65 9.15
C GLN A 47 7.53 4.65 8.01
N LYS A 48 8.10 4.27 6.86
CA LYS A 48 8.10 5.08 5.64
C LYS A 48 7.24 4.44 4.57
N MET A 49 6.56 5.28 3.79
CA MET A 49 5.93 4.87 2.54
C MET A 49 6.51 5.66 1.37
N LEU A 50 6.49 5.06 0.19
CA LEU A 50 6.90 5.70 -1.05
C LEU A 50 5.80 5.50 -2.11
N GLY A 51 5.13 6.59 -2.49
CA GLY A 51 4.02 6.56 -3.45
C GLY A 51 4.17 7.59 -4.57
N MET A 52 3.37 7.49 -5.63
CA MET A 52 3.38 8.48 -6.70
C MET A 52 2.89 9.83 -6.18
N SER A 53 3.59 10.92 -6.50
CA SER A 53 3.19 12.26 -6.06
C SER A 53 1.87 12.70 -6.72
N LEU A 54 1.16 13.63 -6.08
CA LEU A 54 -0.05 14.23 -6.65
C LEU A 54 0.23 14.95 -7.99
N ASN A 55 1.40 15.58 -8.13
CA ASN A 55 1.81 16.29 -9.34
C ASN A 55 2.09 15.33 -10.50
N ALA A 56 2.58 14.12 -10.21
CA ALA A 56 2.82 13.06 -11.17
C ALA A 56 1.58 12.20 -11.49
N GLY A 57 0.40 12.58 -10.96
CA GLY A 57 -0.86 11.86 -11.19
C GLY A 57 -1.22 10.83 -10.12
N GLY A 58 -0.50 10.77 -9.00
CA GLY A 58 -0.84 9.98 -7.82
C GLY A 58 -2.13 10.44 -7.14
N HIS A 59 -2.62 9.65 -6.19
CA HIS A 59 -3.84 9.98 -5.44
C HIS A 59 -3.51 10.61 -4.07
N LEU A 60 -4.47 11.33 -3.47
CA LEU A 60 -4.28 11.97 -2.16
C LEU A 60 -3.82 11.00 -1.06
N THR A 61 -4.25 9.74 -1.13
CA THR A 61 -3.86 8.71 -0.15
C THR A 61 -2.44 8.18 -0.36
N HIS A 62 -1.75 8.56 -1.43
CA HIS A 62 -0.43 8.05 -1.80
C HIS A 62 0.73 8.82 -1.16
N GLY A 63 0.46 9.62 -0.13
CA GLY A 63 1.46 10.38 0.61
C GLY A 63 1.31 11.90 0.50
N TYR A 64 0.12 12.40 0.12
CA TYR A 64 -0.13 13.84 0.14
C TYR A 64 -0.08 14.37 1.58
N ILE A 65 0.61 15.48 1.83
CA ILE A 65 0.95 15.95 3.19
C ILE A 65 -0.28 16.16 4.10
N HIS A 66 -1.44 16.48 3.54
CA HIS A 66 -2.67 16.67 4.31
C HIS A 66 -3.47 15.38 4.56
N ASN A 67 -3.13 14.28 3.87
CA ASN A 67 -3.80 13.00 4.04
C ASN A 67 -3.35 12.30 5.34
N VAL A 68 -4.23 11.45 5.88
CA VAL A 68 -3.92 10.65 7.07
C VAL A 68 -2.72 9.73 6.86
N SER A 69 -2.47 9.23 5.64
CA SER A 69 -1.31 8.38 5.37
C SER A 69 0.02 9.04 5.71
N SER A 70 0.16 10.34 5.41
CA SER A 70 1.34 11.16 5.75
C SER A 70 1.44 11.54 7.22
N LYS A 71 0.35 11.39 7.98
CA LYS A 71 0.34 11.60 9.43
C LYS A 71 0.64 10.30 10.19
N MET A 72 0.25 9.16 9.62
CA MET A 72 0.48 7.83 10.18
C MET A 72 1.91 7.33 9.97
N MET A 73 2.54 7.75 8.88
CA MET A 73 3.85 7.29 8.43
C MET A 73 4.62 8.45 7.80
N GLN A 74 5.93 8.31 7.71
CA GLN A 74 6.77 9.21 6.94
C GLN A 74 6.52 8.99 5.43
N ALA A 75 5.71 9.85 4.83
CA ALA A 75 5.39 9.79 3.41
C ALA A 75 6.49 10.42 2.56
N HIS A 76 7.03 9.63 1.64
CA HIS A 76 7.89 10.09 0.55
C HIS A 76 7.14 9.88 -0.78
N THR A 77 7.44 10.71 -1.77
CA THR A 77 6.84 10.61 -3.09
C THR A 77 7.89 10.40 -4.18
N TYR A 78 7.52 9.65 -5.21
CA TYR A 78 8.26 9.61 -6.47
C TYR A 78 7.47 10.28 -7.58
N ASP A 79 8.20 10.83 -8.54
CA ASP A 79 7.65 11.57 -9.67
C ASP A 79 7.98 10.88 -11.00
N VAL A 80 7.30 11.32 -12.05
CA VAL A 80 7.68 11.04 -13.43
C VAL A 80 8.85 11.92 -13.84
N ASP A 81 9.52 11.54 -14.91
CA ASP A 81 10.48 12.39 -15.58
C ASP A 81 9.77 13.61 -16.20
N PRO A 82 10.24 14.86 -15.97
CA PRO A 82 9.54 16.07 -16.38
C PRO A 82 9.53 16.31 -17.90
N ASP A 83 10.47 15.72 -18.63
CA ASP A 83 10.59 15.92 -20.09
C ASP A 83 9.75 14.88 -20.85
N THR A 84 9.74 13.64 -20.37
CA THR A 84 9.04 12.51 -21.01
C THR A 84 7.67 12.23 -20.43
N GLU A 85 7.38 12.74 -19.23
CA GLU A 85 6.20 12.43 -18.41
C GLU A 85 6.05 10.93 -18.11
N LEU A 86 7.16 10.16 -18.18
CA LEU A 86 7.17 8.72 -17.92
C LEU A 86 7.84 8.40 -16.58
N LEU A 87 7.38 7.32 -15.95
CA LEU A 87 8.04 6.79 -14.77
C LEU A 87 9.40 6.17 -15.12
N ASP A 88 10.47 6.74 -14.58
CA ASP A 88 11.82 6.15 -14.63
C ASP A 88 12.00 5.14 -13.48
N TYR A 89 11.98 3.85 -13.82
CA TYR A 89 12.15 2.77 -12.86
C TYR A 89 13.55 2.68 -12.26
N GLN A 90 14.60 3.14 -12.96
CA GLN A 90 15.95 3.14 -12.41
C GLN A 90 16.09 4.22 -11.35
N LYS A 91 15.58 5.43 -11.62
CA LYS A 91 15.52 6.52 -10.65
C LYS A 91 14.67 6.13 -9.45
N LEU A 92 13.50 5.52 -9.68
CA LEU A 92 12.66 4.98 -8.61
C LEU A 92 13.39 3.95 -7.76
N ALA A 93 14.13 3.02 -8.39
CA ALA A 93 14.90 2.01 -7.66
C ALA A 93 15.98 2.63 -6.76
N GLN A 94 16.69 3.65 -7.24
CA GLN A 94 17.69 4.38 -6.46
C GLN A 94 17.05 5.12 -5.28
N GLN A 95 15.94 5.82 -5.52
CA GLN A 95 15.20 6.52 -4.47
C GLN A 95 14.68 5.53 -3.42
N ALA A 96 14.10 4.41 -3.85
CA ALA A 96 13.56 3.38 -2.96
C ALA A 96 14.67 2.78 -2.07
N LYS A 97 15.89 2.59 -2.59
CA LYS A 97 17.07 2.17 -1.80
C LYS A 97 17.50 3.18 -0.75
N GLY A 98 17.39 4.48 -1.05
CA GLY A 98 17.69 5.56 -0.11
C GLY A 98 16.63 5.72 0.98
N VAL A 99 15.35 5.65 0.61
CA VAL A 99 14.22 5.82 1.53
C VAL A 99 14.02 4.58 2.41
N ARG A 100 14.13 3.38 1.82
CA ARG A 100 13.78 2.07 2.40
C ARG A 100 12.36 2.06 3.02
N PRO A 101 11.31 2.33 2.23
CA PRO A 101 9.95 2.31 2.72
C PRO A 101 9.52 0.89 3.15
N VAL A 102 8.61 0.78 4.12
CA VAL A 102 7.91 -0.50 4.36
C VAL A 102 6.85 -0.76 3.29
N ILE A 103 6.30 0.32 2.70
CA ILE A 103 5.31 0.27 1.63
C ILE A 103 5.84 0.99 0.39
N LEU A 104 6.06 0.24 -0.70
CA LEU A 104 6.14 0.81 -2.04
C LEU A 104 4.73 0.76 -2.64
N LEU A 105 4.12 1.93 -2.81
CA LEU A 105 2.75 2.07 -3.29
C LEU A 105 2.74 2.46 -4.76
N ALA A 106 2.19 1.59 -5.60
CA ALA A 106 1.98 1.82 -7.02
C ALA A 106 0.50 2.01 -7.33
N GLY A 107 0.19 2.92 -8.25
CA GLY A 107 -1.18 3.28 -8.57
C GLY A 107 -1.29 4.77 -8.84
N TYR A 108 -2.40 5.19 -9.42
CA TYR A 108 -2.56 6.58 -9.87
C TYR A 108 -4.02 6.94 -10.06
N SER A 109 -4.27 8.25 -10.06
CA SER A 109 -5.54 8.86 -10.45
C SER A 109 -5.47 9.49 -11.84
N ALA A 110 -4.32 10.03 -12.23
CA ALA A 110 -4.15 10.81 -13.46
C ALA A 110 -2.80 10.55 -14.13
N TYR A 111 -2.50 9.28 -14.41
CA TYR A 111 -1.32 8.87 -15.19
C TYR A 111 -1.77 8.06 -16.42
N PRO A 112 -1.46 8.49 -17.67
CA PRO A 112 -2.06 7.91 -18.87
C PRO A 112 -1.32 6.69 -19.43
N ARG A 113 -0.31 6.17 -18.72
CA ARG A 113 0.53 5.05 -19.17
C ARG A 113 0.39 3.84 -18.26
N LEU A 114 0.76 2.67 -18.78
CA LEU A 114 0.79 1.44 -18.00
C LEU A 114 2.00 1.43 -17.06
N LEU A 115 1.78 0.96 -15.82
CA LEU A 115 2.86 0.67 -14.89
C LEU A 115 3.37 -0.74 -15.11
N ASN A 116 4.69 -0.91 -15.12
CA ASN A 116 5.35 -2.20 -15.15
C ASN A 116 5.46 -2.73 -13.72
N PHE A 117 4.53 -3.60 -13.34
CA PHE A 117 4.45 -4.17 -12.00
C PHE A 117 5.54 -5.21 -11.73
N ALA A 118 6.09 -5.85 -12.77
CA ALA A 118 7.25 -6.73 -12.65
C ALA A 118 8.47 -5.95 -12.13
N LYS A 119 8.78 -4.79 -12.74
CA LYS A 119 9.87 -3.92 -12.27
C LYS A 119 9.61 -3.38 -10.87
N LEU A 120 8.37 -3.00 -10.56
CA LEU A 120 8.01 -2.54 -9.21
C LEU A 120 8.19 -3.65 -8.15
N ARG A 121 7.91 -4.91 -8.51
CA ARG A 121 8.18 -6.08 -7.67
C ARG A 121 9.68 -6.27 -7.44
N GLU A 122 10.49 -6.22 -8.50
CA GLU A 122 11.94 -6.31 -8.40
C GLU A 122 12.51 -5.22 -7.47
N ILE A 123 12.02 -3.99 -7.60
CA ILE A 123 12.41 -2.88 -6.72
C ILE A 123 12.02 -3.21 -5.27
N ALA A 124 10.76 -3.57 -5.03
CA ALA A 124 10.26 -3.89 -3.69
C ALA A 124 11.06 -5.03 -3.03
N ASP A 125 11.35 -6.10 -3.76
CA ASP A 125 12.17 -7.23 -3.29
C ASP A 125 13.58 -6.79 -2.92
N SER A 126 14.20 -5.94 -3.75
CA SER A 126 15.59 -5.49 -3.54
C SER A 126 15.80 -4.72 -2.23
N ILE A 127 14.74 -4.18 -1.64
CA ILE A 127 14.77 -3.40 -0.39
C ILE A 127 13.90 -3.99 0.73
N GLY A 128 13.26 -5.15 0.48
CA GLY A 128 12.38 -5.80 1.45
C GLY A 128 11.06 -5.07 1.73
N SER A 129 10.60 -4.22 0.80
CA SER A 129 9.31 -3.52 0.92
C SER A 129 8.13 -4.42 0.55
N THR A 130 6.97 -4.12 1.13
CA THR A 130 5.69 -4.61 0.65
C THR A 130 5.27 -3.80 -0.57
N LEU A 131 4.99 -4.47 -1.70
CA LEU A 131 4.41 -3.84 -2.88
C LEU A 131 2.89 -3.79 -2.74
N MET A 132 2.36 -2.58 -2.54
CA MET A 132 0.92 -2.33 -2.53
C MET A 132 0.51 -1.69 -3.86
N VAL A 133 -0.54 -2.20 -4.51
CA VAL A 133 -1.09 -1.61 -5.74
C VAL A 133 -2.49 -1.07 -5.50
N ASP A 134 -2.69 0.24 -5.71
CA ASP A 134 -4.01 0.87 -5.76
C ASP A 134 -4.49 0.91 -7.23
N MET A 135 -5.37 -0.01 -7.59
CA MET A 135 -5.90 -0.13 -8.95
C MET A 135 -7.23 0.59 -9.15
N ALA A 136 -7.63 1.50 -8.26
CA ALA A 136 -8.97 2.10 -8.28
C ALA A 136 -9.43 2.59 -9.67
N HIS A 137 -8.56 3.26 -10.43
CA HIS A 137 -8.89 3.80 -11.75
C HIS A 137 -8.88 2.76 -12.88
N PHE A 138 -8.18 1.64 -12.73
CA PHE A 138 -7.99 0.64 -13.79
C PHE A 138 -8.47 -0.77 -13.42
N ALA A 139 -9.17 -0.93 -12.30
CA ALA A 139 -9.68 -2.23 -11.82
C ALA A 139 -10.57 -2.96 -12.83
N GLY A 140 -11.39 -2.24 -13.60
CA GLY A 140 -12.19 -2.84 -14.68
C GLY A 140 -11.34 -3.40 -15.81
N LEU A 141 -10.19 -2.78 -16.10
CA LEU A 141 -9.25 -3.26 -17.12
C LEU A 141 -8.51 -4.51 -16.65
N VAL A 142 -8.17 -4.59 -15.35
CA VAL A 142 -7.63 -5.81 -14.73
C VAL A 142 -8.67 -6.93 -14.80
N ALA A 143 -9.89 -6.68 -14.31
CA ALA A 143 -10.97 -7.68 -14.30
C ALA A 143 -11.35 -8.14 -15.73
N GLY A 144 -11.34 -7.23 -16.69
CA GLY A 144 -11.58 -7.50 -18.11
C GLY A 144 -10.39 -8.13 -18.85
N LYS A 145 -9.30 -8.50 -18.16
CA LYS A 145 -8.09 -9.10 -18.72
C LYS A 145 -7.44 -8.26 -19.84
N GLN A 146 -7.55 -6.94 -19.74
CA GLN A 146 -6.92 -6.00 -20.69
C GLN A 146 -5.50 -5.65 -20.27
N LEU A 147 -5.20 -5.70 -18.97
CA LEU A 147 -3.84 -5.63 -18.45
C LEU A 147 -3.27 -7.04 -18.33
N LYS A 148 -2.11 -7.29 -18.97
CA LYS A 148 -1.51 -8.62 -19.10
C LYS A 148 0.00 -8.57 -18.90
N GLY A 149 0.60 -9.72 -18.58
CA GLY A 149 2.04 -9.85 -18.41
C GLY A 149 2.55 -8.92 -17.32
N GLU A 150 3.62 -8.16 -17.61
CA GLU A 150 4.22 -7.20 -16.69
C GLU A 150 3.29 -6.04 -16.28
N TYR A 151 2.15 -5.87 -16.95
CA TYR A 151 1.15 -4.84 -16.67
C TYR A 151 -0.05 -5.33 -15.84
N ASP A 152 -0.17 -6.65 -15.60
CA ASP A 152 -1.16 -7.16 -14.66
C ASP A 152 -0.61 -7.06 -13.23
N PRO A 153 -1.22 -6.33 -12.28
CA PRO A 153 -0.69 -6.22 -10.92
C PRO A 153 -0.85 -7.49 -10.08
N VAL A 154 -1.78 -8.39 -10.44
CA VAL A 154 -2.18 -9.55 -9.61
C VAL A 154 -1.02 -10.50 -9.30
N PRO A 155 -0.12 -10.85 -10.24
CA PRO A 155 1.00 -11.74 -9.97
C PRO A 155 2.11 -11.12 -9.10
N TYR A 156 2.17 -9.78 -9.03
CA TYR A 156 3.33 -9.07 -8.48
C TYR A 156 3.06 -8.43 -7.12
N ALA A 157 1.86 -7.89 -6.91
CA ALA A 157 1.51 -7.18 -5.70
C ALA A 157 1.39 -8.12 -4.48
N ASP A 158 1.76 -7.60 -3.31
CA ASP A 158 1.50 -8.25 -2.03
C ASP A 158 0.08 -7.95 -1.54
N LEU A 159 -0.36 -6.70 -1.77
CA LEU A 159 -1.74 -6.25 -1.57
C LEU A 159 -2.19 -5.42 -2.76
N ILE A 160 -3.46 -5.58 -3.13
CA ILE A 160 -4.13 -4.75 -4.13
C ILE A 160 -5.36 -4.13 -3.47
N THR A 161 -5.47 -2.81 -3.53
CA THR A 161 -6.69 -2.09 -3.14
C THR A 161 -7.40 -1.53 -4.35
N SER A 162 -8.71 -1.39 -4.25
CA SER A 162 -9.48 -0.74 -5.31
C SER A 162 -10.80 -0.18 -4.80
N THR A 163 -11.34 0.78 -5.55
CA THR A 163 -12.75 1.16 -5.50
C THR A 163 -13.59 0.32 -6.45
N THR A 164 -14.84 0.07 -6.10
CA THR A 164 -15.75 -0.73 -6.95
C THR A 164 -16.52 0.08 -8.00
N HIS A 165 -16.55 1.42 -7.89
CA HIS A 165 -17.45 2.28 -8.68
C HIS A 165 -16.88 2.91 -9.95
N LYS A 166 -15.57 2.81 -10.19
CA LYS A 166 -14.92 3.42 -11.36
C LYS A 166 -15.04 2.51 -12.58
N THR A 167 -13.91 2.10 -13.16
CA THR A 167 -13.90 1.19 -14.31
C THR A 167 -14.52 -0.17 -14.01
N LEU A 168 -14.64 -0.56 -12.73
CA LEU A 168 -15.34 -1.78 -12.31
C LEU A 168 -16.88 -1.64 -12.30
N ARG A 169 -17.41 -0.40 -12.40
CA ARG A 169 -18.83 -0.07 -12.63
C ARG A 169 -19.84 -0.65 -11.62
N GLY A 170 -19.43 -0.87 -10.38
CA GLY A 170 -20.28 -1.26 -9.26
C GLY A 170 -20.74 -0.07 -8.39
N PRO A 171 -21.36 -0.33 -7.22
CA PRO A 171 -21.70 0.71 -6.25
C PRO A 171 -20.46 1.31 -5.60
N ARG A 172 -20.61 2.40 -4.84
CA ARG A 172 -19.52 2.99 -4.04
C ARG A 172 -19.12 2.04 -2.91
N GLY A 173 -18.02 1.34 -3.12
CA GLY A 173 -17.38 0.47 -2.14
C GLY A 173 -15.88 0.37 -2.39
N GLY A 174 -15.22 -0.48 -1.62
CA GLY A 174 -13.79 -0.77 -1.73
C GLY A 174 -13.54 -2.26 -1.53
N LEU A 175 -12.45 -2.75 -2.11
CA LEU A 175 -12.01 -4.13 -1.98
C LEU A 175 -10.50 -4.20 -1.74
N ILE A 176 -10.07 -5.31 -1.15
CA ILE A 176 -8.66 -5.63 -0.92
C ILE A 176 -8.44 -7.07 -1.38
N LEU A 177 -7.49 -7.27 -2.29
CA LEU A 177 -6.90 -8.57 -2.59
C LEU A 177 -5.55 -8.63 -1.89
N CYS A 178 -5.18 -9.77 -1.33
CA CYS A 178 -3.93 -9.88 -0.58
C CYS A 178 -3.36 -11.29 -0.64
N LYS A 179 -2.04 -11.38 -0.43
CA LYS A 179 -1.39 -12.64 -0.08
C LYS A 179 -1.84 -13.11 1.31
N LYS A 180 -1.79 -14.43 1.51
CA LYS A 180 -2.21 -15.10 2.75
C LYS A 180 -1.58 -14.52 4.03
N GLU A 181 -0.37 -13.97 3.95
CA GLU A 181 0.32 -13.34 5.09
C GLU A 181 -0.42 -12.13 5.69
N TYR A 182 -1.34 -11.49 4.96
CA TYR A 182 -2.12 -10.33 5.43
C TYR A 182 -3.59 -10.66 5.74
N GLU A 183 -4.05 -11.88 5.41
CA GLU A 183 -5.47 -12.25 5.46
C GLU A 183 -6.08 -12.03 6.85
N GLU A 184 -5.38 -12.48 7.90
CA GLU A 184 -5.89 -12.41 9.27
C GLU A 184 -6.13 -10.96 9.71
N VAL A 185 -5.18 -10.06 9.43
CA VAL A 185 -5.28 -8.66 9.85
C VAL A 185 -6.34 -7.92 9.02
N ILE A 186 -6.44 -8.21 7.72
CA ILE A 186 -7.47 -7.62 6.86
C ILE A 186 -8.88 -8.04 7.31
N ARG A 187 -9.07 -9.31 7.67
CA ARG A 187 -10.35 -9.79 8.24
C ARG A 187 -10.70 -9.09 9.55
N LYS A 188 -9.69 -8.74 10.35
CA LYS A 188 -9.82 -7.94 11.59
C LYS A 188 -9.86 -6.43 11.34
N GLY A 189 -9.99 -5.99 10.08
CA GLY A 189 -10.11 -4.58 9.70
C GLY A 189 -11.28 -3.86 10.38
N CYS A 190 -12.33 -4.59 10.76
CA CYS A 190 -13.26 -4.21 11.81
C CYS A 190 -12.93 -5.06 13.06
N PRO A 191 -12.58 -4.48 14.21
CA PRO A 191 -12.71 -3.06 14.58
C PRO A 191 -11.43 -2.23 14.37
N LEU A 192 -10.38 -2.75 13.72
CA LEU A 192 -9.08 -2.05 13.65
C LEU A 192 -9.16 -0.64 13.03
N VAL A 193 -9.93 -0.50 11.96
CA VAL A 193 -10.10 0.75 11.19
C VAL A 193 -11.58 1.04 10.95
N LEU A 194 -12.34 0.00 10.63
CA LEU A 194 -13.74 0.10 10.21
C LEU A 194 -14.67 -0.16 11.39
N GLY A 195 -15.85 0.44 11.34
CA GLY A 195 -16.99 0.02 12.15
C GLY A 195 -17.74 -1.17 11.51
N GLY A 196 -19.00 -1.35 11.91
CA GLY A 196 -19.86 -2.40 11.34
C GLY A 196 -20.01 -2.27 9.82
N PRO A 197 -20.11 -3.39 9.09
CA PRO A 197 -20.27 -3.37 7.64
C PRO A 197 -21.58 -2.69 7.26
N LEU A 198 -21.60 -2.03 6.10
CA LEU A 198 -22.84 -1.53 5.51
C LEU A 198 -23.68 -2.74 5.06
N PRO A 199 -24.91 -2.93 5.58
CA PRO A 199 -25.80 -3.94 5.05
C PRO A 199 -26.13 -3.62 3.59
N LEU A 200 -26.20 -4.66 2.75
CA LEU A 200 -26.63 -4.58 1.36
C LEU A 200 -28.10 -4.15 1.26
#